data_AF-A0A2I0L385-F1
#
_entry.id   AF-A0A2I0L385-F1
#
_cell.length_a   1.000
_cell.length_b   1.000
_cell.length_c   1.000
_cell.angle_alpha   90.00
_cell.angle_beta   90.00
_cell.angle_gamma   90.00
#
_symmetry.space_group_name_H-M   'P 1'
#
loop_
_entity.id
_entity.type
_entity.pdbx_description
1 polymer ?
#
loop_
_entity_poly.entity_id
_entity_poly.type
_entity_poly.pdbx_seq_one_letter_code
_entity_poly.pdbx_strand_id
1 'polypeptide(L)'
;MEELKGKVEALGIKELLPTYLDPNLRPEELPTGVSIASVGSGYDFVTANIQRAMPMSAQLNLSKEYIANLKDAVREEKADSTLSNSLHLVSAGNNDIAISYYFTRLWLALGFAAYSDLLIDAASNFTKELPDATLTDVDVYGALFNLIQNPYKSGFQVVKTGCCHVQSAGIGVLCKLIPPHVSRYVFWDGAHLTERA
;
A
#
# COMPACT_ATOMS: atom_id res chain seq x y z
N MET A 1 -14.88 -14.54 0.33
CA MET A 1 -14.35 -14.10 1.63
C MET A 1 -13.67 -15.28 2.31
N GLU A 2 -14.38 -16.37 2.67
CA GLU A 2 -13.78 -17.65 3.13
C GLU A 2 -12.62 -18.13 2.22
N GLU A 3 -12.83 -18.07 0.90
CA GLU A 3 -11.87 -18.59 -0.09
C GLU A 3 -10.56 -17.79 -0.21
N LEU A 4 -10.54 -16.52 0.22
CA LEU A 4 -9.33 -15.69 0.22
C LEU A 4 -8.64 -15.73 1.59
N LYS A 5 -9.43 -15.77 2.68
CA LYS A 5 -8.95 -16.01 4.05
C LYS A 5 -8.10 -17.29 4.12
N GLY A 6 -8.60 -18.37 3.50
CA GLY A 6 -7.87 -19.63 3.41
C GLY A 6 -6.58 -19.59 2.57
N LYS A 7 -6.35 -18.56 1.74
CA LYS A 7 -5.14 -18.45 0.91
C LYS A 7 -3.99 -17.72 1.60
N VAL A 8 -4.28 -16.69 2.39
CA VAL A 8 -3.25 -15.92 3.12
C VAL A 8 -2.83 -16.65 4.39
N GLU A 9 -3.79 -17.23 5.12
CA GLU A 9 -3.50 -18.08 6.29
C GLU A 9 -2.71 -19.33 5.91
N ALA A 10 -2.93 -19.90 4.71
CA ALA A 10 -2.14 -21.01 4.19
C ALA A 10 -0.67 -20.66 3.94
N LEU A 11 -0.32 -19.37 3.85
CA LEU A 11 1.05 -18.88 3.77
C LEU A 11 1.64 -18.56 5.16
N GLY A 12 0.92 -18.83 6.24
CA GLY A 12 1.32 -18.50 7.61
C GLY A 12 1.26 -16.99 7.93
N ILE A 13 0.59 -16.20 7.07
CA ILE A 13 0.44 -14.76 7.23
C ILE A 13 -0.86 -14.48 8.00
N LYS A 14 -0.80 -13.60 8.99
CA LYS A 14 -1.98 -13.15 9.74
C LYS A 14 -2.99 -12.50 8.79
N GLU A 15 -4.29 -12.73 9.05
CA GLU A 15 -5.37 -12.03 8.33
C GLU A 15 -5.23 -10.50 8.42
N LEU A 16 -4.81 -10.01 9.59
CA LEU A 16 -4.51 -8.60 9.83
C LEU A 16 -3.08 -8.46 10.37
N LEU A 17 -2.28 -7.69 9.66
CA LEU A 17 -0.95 -7.29 10.13
C LEU A 17 -1.12 -6.10 11.09
N PRO A 18 -0.62 -6.19 12.33
CA PRO A 18 -0.63 -5.05 13.24
C PRO A 18 0.27 -3.93 12.69
N THR A 19 -0.05 -2.68 13.02
CA THR A 19 0.85 -1.57 12.69
C THR A 19 2.09 -1.62 13.60
N TYR A 20 3.28 -1.40 13.02
CA TYR A 20 4.54 -1.44 13.75
C TYR A 20 4.63 -0.39 14.87
N LEU A 21 3.92 0.73 14.72
CA LEU A 21 3.88 1.82 15.70
C LEU A 21 2.77 1.65 16.74
N ASP A 22 2.09 0.51 16.81
CA ASP A 22 1.10 0.26 17.87
C ASP A 22 1.83 0.16 19.21
N PRO A 23 1.51 1.02 20.21
CA PRO A 23 2.15 0.95 21.53
C PRO A 23 1.88 -0.37 22.27
N ASN A 24 0.91 -1.18 21.82
CA ASN A 24 0.59 -2.48 22.38
C ASN A 24 1.19 -3.65 21.58
N LEU A 25 1.97 -3.38 20.52
CA LEU A 25 2.62 -4.43 19.73
C LEU A 25 3.62 -5.19 20.60
N ARG A 26 3.43 -6.51 20.68
CA ARG A 26 4.30 -7.37 21.49
C ARG A 26 5.45 -7.94 20.65
N PRO A 27 6.66 -8.13 21.23
CA PRO A 27 7.80 -8.68 20.50
C PRO A 27 7.53 -10.04 19.85
N GLU A 28 6.67 -10.88 20.46
CA GLU A 28 6.33 -12.20 19.92
C GLU A 28 5.52 -12.14 18.62
N GLU A 29 4.98 -10.97 18.27
CA GLU A 29 4.20 -10.75 17.06
C GLU A 29 5.06 -10.33 15.87
N LEU A 30 6.28 -9.84 16.10
CA LEU A 30 7.19 -9.41 15.04
C LEU A 30 7.48 -10.52 14.01
N PRO A 31 7.75 -11.79 14.38
CA PRO A 31 8.09 -12.83 13.41
C PRO A 31 6.96 -13.19 12.44
N THR A 32 5.74 -12.76 12.73
CA THR A 32 4.55 -13.00 11.90
C THR A 32 4.18 -11.81 11.02
N GLY A 33 5.00 -10.75 11.03
CA GLY A 33 4.86 -9.57 10.19
C GLY A 33 4.10 -8.42 10.83
N VAL A 34 4.36 -7.22 10.29
CA VAL A 34 3.78 -5.93 10.70
C VAL A 34 3.54 -5.06 9.46
N SER A 35 2.71 -4.02 9.59
CA SER A 35 2.55 -2.97 8.59
C SER A 35 3.23 -1.68 9.03
N ILE A 36 4.04 -1.10 8.14
CA ILE A 36 4.74 0.19 8.32
C ILE A 36 4.12 1.27 7.40
N ALA A 37 3.13 0.90 6.59
CA ALA A 37 2.54 1.77 5.60
C ALA A 37 1.88 3.02 6.23
N SER A 38 2.17 4.19 5.66
CA SER A 38 1.50 5.44 6.02
C SER A 38 0.56 5.89 4.89
N VAL A 39 -0.72 6.05 5.22
CA VAL A 39 -1.72 6.60 4.31
C VAL A 39 -1.30 8.00 3.84
N GLY A 40 -1.52 8.31 2.56
CA GLY A 40 -1.19 9.61 1.98
C GLY A 40 0.30 9.87 1.74
N SER A 41 1.17 8.88 1.92
CA SER A 41 2.59 8.97 1.56
C SER A 41 2.83 8.57 0.09
N GLY A 42 3.98 8.99 -0.44
CA GLY A 42 4.53 8.56 -1.72
C GLY A 42 6.03 8.85 -1.82
N TYR A 43 6.61 8.66 -3.00
CA TYR A 43 8.02 8.93 -3.27
C TYR A 43 8.33 10.43 -3.30
N ASP A 44 7.36 11.26 -3.67
CA ASP A 44 7.48 12.71 -3.58
C ASP A 44 7.23 13.15 -2.13
N PHE A 45 8.26 13.73 -1.50
CA PHE A 45 8.19 14.22 -0.13
C PHE A 45 7.07 15.26 0.06
N VAL A 46 6.73 16.03 -0.97
CA VAL A 46 5.64 17.01 -0.93
C VAL A 46 4.31 16.34 -0.62
N THR A 47 4.07 15.15 -1.17
CA THR A 47 2.85 14.36 -0.94
C THR A 47 2.65 14.07 0.54
N ALA A 48 3.69 13.53 1.18
CA ALA A 48 3.66 13.19 2.59
C ALA A 48 3.48 14.44 3.47
N ASN A 49 4.17 15.53 3.13
CA ASN A 49 4.07 16.79 3.87
C ASN A 49 2.64 17.38 3.83
N ILE A 50 2.02 17.42 2.65
CA ILE A 50 0.65 17.92 2.48
C ILE A 50 -0.35 17.09 3.28
N GLN A 51 -0.19 15.77 3.27
CA GLN A 51 -1.07 14.85 3.99
C GLN A 51 -0.73 14.69 5.48
N ARG A 52 0.36 15.32 5.95
CA ARG A 52 0.95 15.08 7.28
C ARG A 52 1.20 13.58 7.53
N ALA A 53 1.56 12.88 6.46
CA ALA A 53 1.88 11.46 6.46
C ALA A 53 3.37 11.25 6.73
N MET A 54 3.72 10.03 7.12
CA MET A 54 5.12 9.64 7.25
C MET A 54 5.75 9.45 5.86
N PRO A 55 6.82 10.18 5.50
CA PRO A 55 7.46 10.04 4.20
C PRO A 55 8.10 8.65 4.05
N MET A 56 8.31 8.21 2.80
CA MET A 56 8.90 6.90 2.49
C MET A 56 10.27 6.67 3.14
N SER A 57 11.09 7.72 3.30
CA SER A 57 12.37 7.63 4.00
C SER A 57 12.23 7.29 5.49
N ALA A 58 11.21 7.83 6.16
CA ALA A 58 10.92 7.51 7.55
C ALA A 58 10.33 6.09 7.69
N GLN A 59 9.46 5.67 6.76
CA GLN A 59 8.96 4.30 6.70
C GLN A 59 10.11 3.28 6.50
N LEU A 60 11.09 3.62 5.65
CA LEU A 60 12.28 2.81 5.46
C LEU A 60 13.14 2.73 6.73
N ASN A 61 13.30 3.83 7.46
CA ASN A 61 14.02 3.83 8.74
C ASN A 61 13.31 2.95 9.78
N LEU A 62 11.97 3.00 9.85
CA LEU A 62 11.20 2.08 10.69
C LEU A 62 11.35 0.62 10.26
N SER A 63 11.48 0.34 8.97
CA SER A 63 11.76 -1.01 8.48
C SER A 63 13.13 -1.51 8.97
N LYS A 64 14.16 -0.66 8.93
CA LYS A 64 15.49 -0.97 9.47
C LYS A 64 15.43 -1.19 10.99
N GLU A 65 14.66 -0.40 11.71
CA GLU A 65 14.42 -0.56 13.15
C GLU A 65 13.67 -1.86 13.48
N TYR A 66 12.63 -2.20 12.71
CA TYR A 66 11.88 -3.44 12.82
C TYR A 66 12.80 -4.67 12.69
N ILE A 67 13.72 -4.65 11.73
CA ILE A 67 14.70 -5.74 11.55
C ILE A 67 15.58 -5.90 12.79
N ALA A 68 16.06 -4.80 13.37
CA ALA A 68 16.84 -4.84 14.60
C ALA A 68 16.03 -5.41 15.77
N ASN A 69 14.79 -4.93 15.96
CA ASN A 69 13.91 -5.40 17.02
C ASN A 69 13.49 -6.87 16.85
N LEU A 70 13.34 -7.34 15.61
CA LEU A 70 13.10 -8.75 15.30
C LEU A 70 14.30 -9.60 15.73
N LYS A 71 15.53 -9.17 15.41
CA LYS A 71 16.76 -9.86 15.85
C LYS A 71 16.84 -9.96 17.38
N ASP A 72 16.48 -8.90 18.10
CA ASP A 72 16.45 -8.92 19.55
C ASP A 72 15.38 -9.87 20.11
N ALA A 73 14.20 -9.90 19.49
CA ALA A 73 13.07 -10.71 19.94
C ALA A 73 13.27 -12.22 19.73
N VAL A 74 13.89 -12.64 18.61
CA VAL A 74 14.00 -14.08 18.26
C VAL A 74 15.42 -14.62 18.14
N ARG A 75 16.44 -13.77 18.37
CA ARG A 75 17.87 -14.00 18.07
C ARG A 75 18.16 -13.98 16.58
N GLU A 76 19.42 -13.66 16.27
CA GLU A 76 19.89 -13.37 14.91
C GLU A 76 19.64 -14.52 13.92
N GLU A 77 20.02 -15.75 14.24
CA GLU A 77 19.84 -16.91 13.35
C GLU A 77 18.37 -17.12 12.94
N LYS A 78 17.44 -17.00 13.91
CA LYS A 78 16.01 -17.15 13.64
C LYS A 78 15.44 -15.93 12.91
N ALA A 79 15.93 -14.74 13.19
CA ALA A 79 15.52 -13.53 12.47
C ALA A 79 15.96 -13.57 11.00
N ASP A 80 17.20 -13.97 10.71
CA ASP A 80 17.71 -14.11 9.34
C ASP A 80 16.92 -15.19 8.58
N SER A 81 16.60 -16.31 9.23
CA SER A 81 15.71 -17.33 8.67
C SER A 81 14.29 -16.80 8.41
N THR A 82 13.77 -15.95 9.29
CA THR A 82 12.45 -15.32 9.10
C THR A 82 12.47 -14.35 7.92
N LEU A 83 13.48 -13.47 7.85
CA LEU A 83 13.61 -12.45 6.81
C LEU A 83 13.80 -13.07 5.42
N SER A 84 14.65 -14.10 5.30
CA SER A 84 14.89 -14.82 4.04
C SER A 84 13.67 -15.57 3.50
N ASN A 85 12.68 -15.88 4.36
CA ASN A 85 11.41 -16.50 3.96
C ASN A 85 10.24 -15.51 3.96
N SER A 86 10.50 -14.22 4.18
CA SER A 86 9.45 -13.20 4.27
C SER A 86 9.16 -12.55 2.92
N LEU A 87 7.96 -11.97 2.81
CA LEU A 87 7.56 -11.13 1.68
C LEU A 87 7.42 -9.68 2.17
N HIS A 88 8.12 -8.77 1.49
CA HIS A 88 7.97 -7.33 1.70
C HIS A 88 7.17 -6.74 0.53
N LEU A 89 6.09 -6.01 0.83
CA LEU A 89 5.27 -5.33 -0.16
C LEU A 89 5.41 -3.81 0.00
N VAL A 90 5.81 -3.13 -1.07
CA VAL A 90 5.87 -1.65 -1.14
C VAL A 90 4.90 -1.19 -2.21
N SER A 91 4.01 -0.26 -1.86
CA SER A 91 3.09 0.39 -2.79
C SER A 91 3.13 1.90 -2.54
N ALA A 92 3.64 2.64 -3.53
CA ALA A 92 3.82 4.09 -3.47
C ALA A 92 3.77 4.67 -4.90
N GLY A 93 3.56 5.99 -5.03
CA GLY A 93 3.52 6.70 -6.32
C GLY A 93 2.12 7.16 -6.74
N ASN A 94 1.08 6.38 -6.44
CA ASN A 94 -0.31 6.74 -6.76
C ASN A 94 -0.76 8.02 -6.04
N ASN A 95 -0.39 8.17 -4.77
CA ASN A 95 -0.65 9.38 -3.98
C ASN A 95 0.10 10.58 -4.55
N ASP A 96 1.31 10.40 -5.08
CA ASP A 96 2.10 11.49 -5.67
C ASP A 96 1.40 12.05 -6.91
N ILE A 97 0.88 11.17 -7.76
CA ILE A 97 0.08 11.58 -8.93
C ILE A 97 -1.23 12.24 -8.49
N ALA A 98 -1.98 11.62 -7.58
CA ALA A 98 -3.29 12.15 -7.17
C ALA A 98 -3.19 13.50 -6.44
N ILE A 99 -2.21 13.63 -5.54
CA ILE A 99 -2.10 14.76 -4.62
C ILE A 99 -1.10 15.77 -5.18
N SER A 100 0.18 15.42 -5.24
CA SER A 100 1.22 16.36 -5.63
C SER A 100 1.06 16.80 -7.09
N TYR A 101 0.81 15.89 -8.03
CA TYR A 101 0.64 16.26 -9.42
C TYR A 101 -0.69 16.98 -9.69
N TYR A 102 -1.83 16.31 -9.44
CA TYR A 102 -3.16 16.85 -9.79
C TYR A 102 -3.72 17.85 -8.79
N PHE A 103 -3.77 17.51 -7.49
CA PHE A 103 -4.42 18.36 -6.49
C PHE A 103 -3.68 19.69 -6.28
N THR A 104 -2.35 19.69 -6.19
CA THR A 104 -1.57 20.94 -6.07
C THR A 104 -1.43 21.71 -7.38
N ARG A 105 -1.90 21.12 -8.49
CA ARG A 105 -1.78 21.66 -9.85
C ARG A 105 -0.33 21.82 -10.36
N LEU A 106 0.59 21.00 -9.87
CA LEU A 106 1.96 20.97 -10.37
C LEU A 106 2.00 20.70 -11.89
N TRP A 107 1.00 20.00 -12.42
CA TRP A 107 0.80 19.79 -13.86
C TRP A 107 0.76 21.07 -14.72
N LEU A 108 0.41 22.22 -14.14
CA LEU A 108 0.45 23.52 -14.85
C LEU A 108 1.87 24.00 -15.11
N ALA A 109 2.82 23.62 -14.25
CA ALA A 109 4.22 24.00 -14.35
C ALA A 109 5.11 22.89 -14.92
N LEU A 110 4.72 21.62 -14.70
CA LEU A 110 5.50 20.44 -15.04
C LEU A 110 4.65 19.45 -15.85
N GLY A 111 5.12 19.08 -17.05
CA GLY A 111 4.47 18.05 -17.85
C GLY A 111 4.52 16.68 -17.18
N PHE A 112 3.57 15.80 -17.51
CA PHE A 112 3.43 14.48 -16.88
C PHE A 112 4.69 13.62 -17.05
N ALA A 113 5.33 13.67 -18.23
CA ALA A 113 6.57 12.95 -18.49
C ALA A 113 7.67 13.35 -17.51
N ALA A 114 7.92 14.65 -17.36
CA ALA A 114 8.95 15.14 -16.44
C ALA A 114 8.64 14.83 -14.98
N TYR A 115 7.36 14.86 -14.56
CA TYR A 115 7.00 14.43 -13.21
C TYR A 115 7.17 12.90 -13.02
N SER A 116 6.85 12.11 -14.05
CA SER A 116 7.07 10.67 -14.03
C SER A 116 8.54 10.31 -13.89
N ASP A 117 9.42 11.01 -14.62
CA ASP A 117 10.87 10.84 -14.50
C ASP A 117 11.36 11.11 -13.07
N LEU A 118 10.85 12.17 -12.42
CA LEU A 118 11.17 12.47 -11.02
C LEU A 118 10.73 11.34 -10.06
N LEU A 119 9.55 10.76 -10.28
CA LEU A 119 9.07 9.64 -9.45
C LEU A 119 9.88 8.36 -9.71
N ILE A 120 10.27 8.08 -10.95
CA ILE A 120 11.11 6.94 -11.32
C ILE A 120 12.50 7.08 -10.67
N ASP A 121 13.08 8.27 -10.69
CA ASP A 121 14.36 8.55 -10.02
C ASP A 121 14.26 8.37 -8.50
N ALA A 122 13.18 8.87 -7.89
CA ALA A 122 12.93 8.73 -6.46
C ALA A 122 12.72 7.25 -6.07
N ALA A 123 11.93 6.49 -6.84
CA ALA A 123 11.76 5.06 -6.63
C ALA A 123 13.07 4.28 -6.82
N SER A 124 13.87 4.64 -7.84
CA SER A 124 15.19 4.03 -8.07
C SER A 124 16.18 4.34 -6.96
N ASN A 125 16.08 5.49 -6.30
CA ASN A 125 16.91 5.80 -5.13
C ASN A 125 16.42 5.05 -3.89
N PHE A 126 15.10 4.88 -3.72
CA PHE A 126 14.55 4.04 -2.66
C PHE A 126 15.02 2.59 -2.78
N THR A 127 15.04 2.01 -3.98
CA THR A 127 15.47 0.62 -4.17
C THR A 127 16.97 0.41 -3.90
N LYS A 128 17.82 1.43 -4.15
CA LYS A 128 19.25 1.37 -3.80
C LYS A 128 19.50 1.25 -2.29
N GLU A 129 18.56 1.69 -1.46
CA GLU A 129 18.62 1.52 -0.01
C GLU A 129 18.29 0.09 0.46
N LEU A 130 17.92 -0.79 -0.46
CA LEU A 130 17.56 -2.19 -0.22
C LEU A 130 18.51 -3.13 -0.99
N PRO A 131 19.85 -3.05 -0.79
CA PRO A 131 20.83 -3.77 -1.61
C PRO A 131 20.73 -5.29 -1.50
N ASP A 132 20.24 -5.81 -0.38
CA ASP A 132 20.12 -7.26 -0.11
C ASP A 132 18.74 -7.82 -0.52
N ALA A 133 17.82 -6.96 -0.97
CA ALA A 133 16.48 -7.37 -1.35
C ALA A 133 16.44 -7.85 -2.81
N THR A 134 15.75 -8.97 -3.05
CA THR A 134 15.34 -9.32 -4.42
C THR A 134 14.10 -8.53 -4.78
N LEU A 135 14.22 -7.65 -5.76
CA LEU A 135 13.14 -6.76 -6.18
C LEU A 135 12.39 -7.37 -7.36
N THR A 136 11.06 -7.39 -7.26
CA THR A 136 10.16 -7.79 -8.35
C THR A 136 9.09 -6.72 -8.49
N ASP A 137 9.00 -6.14 -9.69
CA ASP A 137 7.91 -5.23 -10.03
C ASP A 137 6.64 -6.02 -10.34
N VAL A 138 5.50 -5.51 -9.88
CA VAL A 138 4.18 -6.13 -10.10
C VAL A 138 3.31 -5.12 -10.82
N ASP A 139 2.86 -5.48 -12.03
CA ASP A 139 1.98 -4.63 -12.83
C ASP A 139 0.53 -4.61 -12.29
N VAL A 140 0.35 -3.93 -11.16
CA VAL A 140 -0.96 -3.74 -10.52
C VAL A 140 -1.89 -2.94 -11.41
N TYR A 141 -1.37 -1.98 -12.19
CA TYR A 141 -2.19 -1.15 -13.07
C TYR A 141 -2.71 -1.93 -14.27
N GLY A 142 -1.90 -2.79 -14.88
CA GLY A 142 -2.34 -3.70 -15.93
C GLY A 142 -3.38 -4.69 -15.42
N ALA A 143 -3.18 -5.25 -14.23
CA ALA A 143 -4.16 -6.13 -13.58
C ALA A 143 -5.49 -5.41 -13.33
N LEU A 144 -5.45 -4.21 -12.73
CA LEU A 144 -6.64 -3.41 -12.46
C LEU A 144 -7.32 -2.95 -13.76
N PHE A 145 -6.55 -2.51 -14.76
CA PHE A 145 -7.10 -2.11 -16.06
C PHE A 145 -7.85 -3.28 -16.72
N ASN A 146 -7.25 -4.48 -16.72
CA ASN A 146 -7.89 -5.68 -17.23
C ASN A 146 -9.19 -6.01 -16.48
N LEU A 147 -9.21 -5.86 -15.15
CA LEU A 147 -10.40 -6.04 -14.32
C LEU A 147 -11.51 -5.05 -14.70
N ILE A 148 -11.18 -3.77 -14.89
CA ILE A 148 -12.12 -2.72 -15.27
C ILE A 148 -12.68 -2.97 -16.68
N GLN A 149 -11.86 -3.44 -17.61
CA GLN A 149 -12.29 -3.75 -18.99
C GLN A 149 -13.13 -5.04 -19.07
N ASN A 150 -12.88 -6.03 -18.20
CA ASN A 150 -13.54 -7.34 -18.24
C ASN A 150 -14.14 -7.78 -16.89
N PRO A 151 -14.99 -6.97 -16.24
CA PRO A 151 -15.36 -7.15 -14.83
C PRO A 151 -16.19 -8.41 -14.56
N TYR A 152 -17.03 -8.80 -15.52
CA TYR A 152 -17.97 -9.90 -15.35
C TYR A 152 -17.28 -11.26 -15.19
N LYS A 153 -16.10 -11.47 -15.78
CA LYS A 153 -15.32 -12.71 -15.61
C LYS A 153 -14.91 -12.94 -14.15
N SER A 154 -14.62 -11.85 -13.45
CA SER A 154 -14.26 -11.87 -12.03
C SER A 154 -15.47 -11.65 -11.11
N GLY A 155 -16.68 -11.58 -11.68
CA GLY A 155 -17.95 -11.40 -10.95
C GLY A 155 -18.19 -9.99 -10.40
N PHE A 156 -17.52 -8.98 -10.95
CA PHE A 156 -17.82 -7.56 -10.73
C PHE A 156 -18.85 -7.05 -11.74
N GLN A 157 -19.61 -6.03 -11.34
CA GLN A 157 -20.69 -5.43 -12.14
C GLN A 157 -20.53 -3.91 -12.26
N VAL A 158 -19.88 -3.27 -11.28
CA VAL A 158 -19.74 -1.81 -11.22
C VAL A 158 -18.27 -1.42 -11.12
N VAL A 159 -17.79 -0.68 -12.12
CA VAL A 159 -16.35 -0.31 -12.26
C VAL A 159 -16.09 1.19 -12.36
N LYS A 160 -17.14 2.02 -12.49
CA LYS A 160 -17.00 3.47 -12.73
C LYS A 160 -17.29 4.33 -11.50
N THR A 161 -17.87 3.76 -10.47
CA THR A 161 -18.27 4.48 -9.26
C THR A 161 -17.97 3.61 -8.05
N GLY A 162 -17.60 4.24 -6.93
CA GLY A 162 -17.44 3.58 -5.65
C GLY A 162 -18.77 3.15 -5.07
N CYS A 163 -18.80 2.05 -4.32
CA CYS A 163 -20.00 1.66 -3.59
C CYS A 163 -20.33 2.67 -2.48
N CYS A 164 -19.31 3.27 -1.86
CA CYS A 164 -19.49 4.26 -0.83
C CYS A 164 -19.76 5.66 -1.42
N HIS A 165 -20.91 6.25 -1.06
CA HIS A 165 -21.20 7.65 -1.37
C HIS A 165 -20.49 8.57 -0.37
N VAL A 166 -19.43 9.23 -0.84
CA VAL A 166 -18.74 10.28 -0.09
C VAL A 166 -19.44 11.63 -0.36
N GLN A 167 -19.83 12.35 0.70
CA GLN A 167 -20.58 13.62 0.58
C GLN A 167 -19.74 14.81 0.06
N SER A 168 -18.43 14.64 -0.08
CA SER A 168 -17.51 15.62 -0.66
C SER A 168 -16.62 14.94 -1.68
N ALA A 169 -15.89 15.72 -2.48
CA ALA A 169 -14.86 15.25 -3.42
C ALA A 169 -13.64 14.61 -2.69
N GLY A 170 -13.84 13.93 -1.57
CA GLY A 170 -12.84 13.54 -0.59
C GLY A 170 -12.41 12.09 -0.75
N ILE A 171 -11.15 11.93 -1.19
CA ILE A 171 -10.36 10.73 -0.94
C ILE A 171 -10.26 10.56 0.59
N GLY A 172 -10.61 9.38 1.13
CA GLY A 172 -10.32 9.04 2.54
C GLY A 172 -11.36 9.45 3.60
N VAL A 173 -12.62 9.74 3.24
CA VAL A 173 -13.70 9.93 4.24
C VAL A 173 -14.29 8.58 4.66
N LEU A 174 -14.48 8.39 5.97
CA LEU A 174 -15.22 7.24 6.54
C LEU A 174 -16.58 7.08 5.86
N CYS A 175 -16.81 5.89 5.31
CA CYS A 175 -18.07 5.56 4.69
C CYS A 175 -19.20 5.62 5.72
N LYS A 176 -20.13 6.57 5.55
CA LYS A 176 -21.21 6.77 6.53
C LYS A 176 -22.17 5.58 6.59
N LEU A 177 -22.33 4.85 5.47
CA LEU A 177 -23.18 3.68 5.37
C LEU A 177 -22.54 2.67 4.41
N ILE A 178 -22.22 1.48 4.89
CA ILE A 178 -21.75 0.38 4.04
C ILE A 178 -22.94 -0.12 3.20
N PRO A 179 -22.91 0.02 1.87
CA PRO A 179 -24.02 -0.40 1.01
C PRO A 179 -24.10 -1.93 0.93
N PRO A 180 -25.29 -2.51 0.67
CA PRO A 180 -25.40 -3.92 0.35
C PRO A 180 -24.65 -4.26 -0.94
N HIS A 181 -24.14 -5.49 -1.04
CA HIS A 181 -23.45 -6.02 -2.22
C HIS A 181 -22.16 -5.31 -2.65
N VAL A 182 -21.33 -4.87 -1.69
CA VAL A 182 -19.96 -4.33 -1.92
C VAL A 182 -19.16 -5.20 -2.89
N SER A 183 -19.30 -6.52 -2.82
CA SER A 183 -18.59 -7.47 -3.69
C SER A 183 -18.85 -7.27 -5.19
N ARG A 184 -19.90 -6.55 -5.61
CA ARG A 184 -20.16 -6.26 -7.03
C ARG A 184 -19.36 -5.07 -7.57
N TYR A 185 -18.73 -4.29 -6.71
CA TYR A 185 -18.02 -3.06 -7.06
C TYR A 185 -16.52 -3.31 -7.06
N VAL A 186 -15.83 -2.79 -8.07
CA VAL A 186 -14.35 -2.77 -8.07
C VAL A 186 -13.85 -1.74 -7.05
N PHE A 187 -14.48 -0.57 -7.01
CA PHE A 187 -14.07 0.55 -6.17
C PHE A 187 -14.92 0.67 -4.91
N TRP A 188 -14.26 0.94 -3.78
CA TRP A 188 -14.90 1.30 -2.52
C TRP A 188 -15.35 2.76 -2.55
N ASP A 189 -14.43 3.67 -2.90
CA ASP A 189 -14.68 5.10 -3.06
C ASP A 189 -14.11 5.59 -4.41
N GLY A 190 -13.76 6.87 -4.55
CA GLY A 190 -13.19 7.42 -5.78
C GLY A 190 -11.72 7.03 -6.06
N ALA A 191 -11.05 6.35 -5.13
CA ALA A 191 -9.62 6.04 -5.22
C ALA A 191 -9.27 4.61 -4.77
N HIS A 192 -9.93 4.09 -3.74
CA HIS A 192 -9.62 2.81 -3.12
C HIS A 192 -10.44 1.67 -3.72
N LEU A 193 -9.82 0.51 -3.86
CA LEU A 193 -10.49 -0.73 -4.27
C LEU A 193 -11.30 -1.32 -3.12
N THR A 194 -12.31 -2.13 -3.44
CA THR A 194 -12.96 -2.97 -2.42
C THR A 194 -12.03 -4.10 -2.01
N GLU A 195 -12.23 -4.68 -0.82
CA GLU A 195 -11.45 -5.84 -0.35
C GLU A 195 -11.46 -7.05 -1.31
N ARG A 196 -12.50 -7.16 -2.16
CA ARG A 196 -12.59 -8.24 -3.16
C ARG A 196 -11.66 -8.00 -4.36
N ALA A 197 -11.45 -6.74 -4.74
CA ALA A 197 -10.77 -6.34 -5.97
C ALA A 197 -9.26 -6.27 -5.76
#